data_AF-A0A1G1P1Z9-F1
#
_entry.id   AF-A0A1G1P1Z9-F1
#
_cell.length_a   1.000
_cell.length_b   1.000
_cell.length_c   1.000
_cell.angle_alpha   90.00
_cell.angle_beta   90.00
_cell.angle_gamma   90.00
#
_symmetry.space_group_name_H-M   'P 1'
#
loop_
_entity.id
_entity.type
_entity.pdbx_description
1 polymer ?
#
loop_
_entity_poly.entity_id
_entity_poly.type
_entity_poly.pdbx_seq_one_letter_code
_entity_poly.pdbx_strand_id
1 'polypeptide(L)'
;MAKKNLGVKIFGWLFIILNLAIISYVIFQGWKYRSIFKEMGVSGFWNFAYFFIIILTIILTIVGPIIYVIAGVGILKLRPWSRYLAIAFGILCILSLPNIGFIFGWQSYYLLDILVSFCFSALILWYFFRAKTKEQFIVERDRFRWRSWCGAAVITLLVLTAIPFLTVLGIKALLYAKYKQPFFSEPLKSIQLSAVSKSDFGTGFKERKINGLFFIIPEEFVFLRGGKDTAYYYLYGPRDDANFSGAIVIDSESPIALMRHSYGGYKKLSAYQFEKMYYSDKFAIIPLILSHLASAGKDSQVEMFNTATSKGIIKLSHREGSWICDGSLYDVNGNNVCALLFIMKDKYFSRDDIFKMIASIKTVKQSSPQEYYKKGLECFNKDNFKDADFEFANAYCLSPKNPEYSYMLAKTFYMLYKSSGDKRLLKRTEEVLKGETLALRPDYKEAKELLNLVQQEKK
;
A
#
# COMPACT_ATOMS: atom_id res chain seq x y z
N MET A 1 0.53 -16.44 57.65
CA MET A 1 0.44 -15.98 56.24
C MET A 1 -0.99 -16.15 55.76
N ALA A 2 -1.64 -15.10 55.25
CA ALA A 2 -2.99 -15.22 54.68
C ALA A 2 -2.97 -16.20 53.48
N LYS A 3 -3.91 -17.14 53.45
CA LYS A 3 -4.04 -18.12 52.35
C LYS A 3 -4.44 -17.36 51.08
N LYS A 4 -3.57 -17.34 50.07
CA LYS A 4 -3.83 -16.66 48.79
C LYS A 4 -5.06 -17.26 48.14
N ASN A 5 -6.05 -16.44 47.81
CA ASN A 5 -7.20 -16.89 47.02
C ASN A 5 -6.71 -17.28 45.61
N LEU A 6 -7.39 -18.25 45.00
CA LEU A 6 -7.15 -18.72 43.64
C LEU A 6 -7.09 -17.55 42.64
N GLY A 7 -7.95 -16.55 42.77
CA GLY A 7 -7.93 -15.36 41.93
C GLY A 7 -6.60 -14.57 41.98
N VAL A 8 -5.95 -14.46 43.15
CA VAL A 8 -4.64 -13.78 43.28
C VAL A 8 -3.57 -14.57 42.53
N LYS A 9 -3.61 -15.91 42.59
CA LYS A 9 -2.67 -16.75 41.85
C LYS A 9 -2.89 -16.61 40.34
N ILE A 10 -4.14 -16.65 39.89
CA ILE A 10 -4.50 -16.51 38.48
C ILE A 10 -4.05 -15.16 37.93
N PHE A 11 -4.48 -14.04 38.54
CA PHE A 11 -4.11 -12.70 38.07
C PHE A 11 -2.61 -12.44 38.18
N GLY A 12 -1.95 -12.90 39.24
CA GLY A 12 -0.50 -12.74 39.41
C GLY A 12 0.31 -13.41 38.29
N TRP A 13 -0.02 -14.65 37.95
CA TRP A 13 0.62 -15.36 36.83
C TRP A 13 0.23 -14.79 35.47
N LEU A 14 -1.05 -14.42 35.30
CA LEU A 14 -1.53 -13.84 34.05
C LEU A 14 -0.81 -12.53 33.71
N PHE A 15 -0.59 -11.65 34.69
CA PHE A 15 0.21 -10.43 34.50
C PHE A 15 1.66 -10.73 34.11
N ILE A 16 2.28 -11.77 34.69
CA ILE A 16 3.66 -12.14 34.37
C ILE A 16 3.75 -12.73 32.95
N ILE A 17 2.97 -13.78 32.67
CA ILE A 17 3.06 -14.55 31.42
C ILE A 17 2.69 -13.69 30.21
N LEU A 18 1.58 -12.95 30.30
CA LEU A 18 1.11 -12.11 29.18
C LEU A 18 2.14 -11.03 28.81
N ASN A 19 2.71 -10.36 29.82
CA ASN A 19 3.66 -9.29 29.57
C ASN A 19 5.05 -9.80 29.14
N LEU A 20 5.48 -10.96 29.63
CA LEU A 20 6.67 -11.64 29.09
C LEU A 20 6.47 -12.04 27.62
N ALA A 21 5.29 -12.57 27.28
CA ALA A 21 4.96 -12.91 25.89
C ALA A 21 4.98 -11.67 24.97
N ILE A 22 4.48 -10.52 25.45
CA ILE A 22 4.55 -9.25 24.72
C ILE A 22 6.01 -8.83 24.49
N ILE A 23 6.85 -8.87 25.52
CA ILE A 23 8.29 -8.55 25.41
C ILE A 23 8.96 -9.47 24.39
N SER A 24 8.77 -10.79 24.50
CA SER A 24 9.35 -11.77 23.58
C SER A 24 8.88 -11.58 22.13
N TYR A 25 7.58 -11.31 21.93
CA TYR A 25 7.01 -11.05 20.62
C TYR A 25 7.64 -9.81 19.95
N VAL A 26 7.82 -8.74 20.71
CA VAL A 26 8.38 -7.49 20.17
C VAL A 26 9.87 -7.64 19.85
N ILE A 27 10.64 -8.33 20.70
CA ILE A 27 12.05 -8.66 20.40
C ILE A 27 12.13 -9.46 19.09
N PHE A 28 11.28 -10.48 18.94
CA PHE A 28 11.25 -11.32 17.73
C PHE A 28 10.86 -10.54 16.47
N GLN A 29 9.83 -9.69 16.54
CA GLN A 29 9.41 -8.86 15.41
C GLN A 29 10.43 -7.77 15.08
N GLY A 30 11.06 -7.14 16.08
CA GLY A 30 12.11 -6.13 15.87
C GLY A 30 13.30 -6.67 15.08
N TRP A 31 13.67 -7.92 15.28
CA TRP A 31 14.67 -8.61 14.46
C TRP A 31 14.23 -8.78 13.00
N LYS A 32 12.97 -9.13 12.77
CA LYS A 32 12.41 -9.30 11.42
C LYS A 32 12.33 -7.97 10.65
N TYR A 33 11.94 -6.90 11.30
CA TYR A 33 11.86 -5.57 10.68
C TYR A 33 13.25 -5.01 10.32
N ARG A 34 14.29 -5.33 11.10
CA ARG A 34 15.67 -4.89 10.82
C ARG A 34 16.19 -5.36 9.46
N SER A 35 15.76 -6.52 8.94
CA SER A 35 16.19 -6.99 7.62
C SER A 35 15.51 -6.21 6.49
N ILE A 36 14.19 -5.99 6.61
CA ILE A 36 13.37 -5.26 5.63
C ILE A 36 13.87 -3.83 5.46
N PHE A 37 14.21 -3.15 6.56
CA PHE A 37 14.68 -1.77 6.50
C PHE A 37 16.12 -1.63 5.97
N LYS A 38 16.95 -2.67 6.07
CA LYS A 38 18.30 -2.68 5.50
C LYS A 38 18.27 -2.72 3.97
N GLU A 39 17.22 -3.29 3.40
CA GLU A 39 17.00 -3.37 1.94
C GLU A 39 16.43 -2.07 1.35
N MET A 40 15.79 -1.21 2.17
CA MET A 40 15.12 0.01 1.70
C MET A 40 16.01 1.26 1.58
N GLY A 41 17.32 1.18 1.87
CA GLY A 41 18.31 2.20 1.49
C GLY A 41 18.01 3.65 1.93
N VAL A 42 17.54 3.87 3.17
CA VAL A 42 17.06 5.19 3.61
C VAL A 42 18.19 6.09 4.17
N SER A 43 18.32 7.33 3.68
CA SER A 43 19.41 8.27 4.01
C SER A 43 19.19 9.14 5.27
N GLY A 44 20.23 9.85 5.72
CA GLY A 44 20.48 10.28 7.12
C GLY A 44 19.43 11.11 7.90
N PHE A 45 18.48 11.85 7.30
CA PHE A 45 17.41 12.52 8.07
C PHE A 45 16.44 11.49 8.69
N TRP A 46 16.33 10.33 8.05
CA TRP A 46 15.44 9.24 8.44
C TRP A 46 15.97 8.42 9.60
N ASN A 47 17.26 8.54 9.94
CA ASN A 47 17.79 7.97 11.17
C ASN A 47 17.05 8.51 12.40
N PHE A 48 16.61 9.78 12.43
CA PHE A 48 15.89 10.31 13.58
C PHE A 48 14.48 9.73 13.74
N ALA A 49 13.66 9.71 12.67
CA ALA A 49 12.31 9.12 12.73
C ALA A 49 12.35 7.59 12.95
N TYR A 50 13.34 6.91 12.36
CA TYR A 50 13.62 5.50 12.56
C TYR A 50 14.05 5.20 14.01
N PHE A 51 15.03 5.93 14.53
CA PHE A 51 15.45 5.82 15.93
C PHE A 51 14.29 6.21 16.86
N PHE A 52 13.50 7.22 16.53
CA PHE A 52 12.36 7.64 17.32
C PHE A 52 11.28 6.55 17.37
N ILE A 53 10.92 5.92 16.25
CA ILE A 53 9.97 4.79 16.25
C ILE A 53 10.55 3.59 16.99
N ILE A 54 11.83 3.28 16.84
CA ILE A 54 12.47 2.18 17.56
C ILE A 54 12.50 2.46 19.06
N ILE A 55 12.92 3.66 19.47
CA ILE A 55 12.96 4.10 20.87
C ILE A 55 11.54 4.13 21.43
N LEU A 56 10.57 4.68 20.70
CA LEU A 56 9.16 4.70 21.09
C LEU A 56 8.61 3.28 21.25
N THR A 57 8.93 2.39 20.31
CA THR A 57 8.54 0.98 20.36
C THR A 57 9.17 0.33 21.59
N ILE A 58 10.49 0.43 21.78
CA ILE A 58 11.21 -0.11 22.93
C ILE A 58 10.61 0.42 24.24
N ILE A 59 10.37 1.73 24.34
CA ILE A 59 9.81 2.34 25.54
C ILE A 59 8.39 1.84 25.81
N LEU A 60 7.51 1.83 24.82
CA LEU A 60 6.11 1.39 24.98
C LEU A 60 5.98 -0.13 25.20
N THR A 61 6.89 -0.92 24.64
CA THR A 61 6.79 -2.40 24.61
C THR A 61 7.71 -3.12 25.60
N ILE A 62 8.65 -2.42 26.23
CA ILE A 62 9.55 -3.01 27.23
C ILE A 62 9.27 -2.39 28.60
N VAL A 63 9.27 -1.06 28.72
CA VAL A 63 9.12 -0.40 30.04
C VAL A 63 7.75 -0.67 30.66
N GLY A 64 6.66 -0.52 29.88
CA GLY A 64 5.30 -0.82 30.33
C GLY A 64 5.14 -2.27 30.79
N PRO A 65 5.43 -3.26 29.92
CA PRO A 65 5.35 -4.68 30.28
C PRO A 65 6.21 -5.08 31.47
N ILE A 66 7.42 -4.53 31.64
CA ILE A 66 8.23 -4.78 32.84
C ILE A 66 7.53 -4.29 34.11
N ILE A 67 6.93 -3.09 34.10
CA ILE A 67 6.16 -2.57 35.24
C ILE A 67 5.00 -3.52 35.59
N TYR A 68 4.35 -4.13 34.58
CA TYR A 68 3.28 -5.10 34.80
C TYR A 68 3.77 -6.48 35.25
N VAL A 69 4.96 -6.93 34.84
CA VAL A 69 5.61 -8.12 35.41
C VAL A 69 5.91 -7.90 36.89
N ILE A 70 6.45 -6.71 37.24
CA ILE A 70 6.69 -6.32 38.64
C ILE A 70 5.37 -6.29 39.43
N ALA A 71 4.29 -5.77 38.83
CA ALA A 71 2.95 -5.79 39.43
C ALA A 71 2.47 -7.23 39.67
N GLY A 72 2.64 -8.15 38.71
CA GLY A 72 2.30 -9.57 38.86
C GLY A 72 3.06 -10.25 40.00
N VAL A 73 4.38 -10.03 40.11
CA VAL A 73 5.19 -10.50 41.25
C VAL A 73 4.69 -9.91 42.57
N GLY A 74 4.35 -8.62 42.57
CA GLY A 74 3.76 -7.92 43.71
C GLY A 74 2.41 -8.52 44.14
N ILE A 75 1.54 -8.86 43.19
CA ILE A 75 0.24 -9.50 43.41
C ILE A 75 0.45 -10.86 44.09
N LEU A 76 1.37 -11.67 43.56
CA LEU A 76 1.71 -12.96 44.15
C LEU A 76 2.31 -12.83 45.56
N LYS A 77 3.02 -11.74 45.86
CA LYS A 77 3.56 -11.44 47.18
C LYS A 77 2.59 -10.66 48.09
N LEU A 78 1.35 -10.43 47.65
CA LEU A 78 0.32 -9.66 48.38
C LEU A 78 0.81 -8.26 48.81
N ARG A 79 1.61 -7.60 47.97
CA ARG A 79 2.12 -6.26 48.29
C ARG A 79 1.01 -5.20 48.07
N PRO A 80 0.78 -4.27 49.02
CA PRO A 80 -0.31 -3.28 48.91
C PRO A 80 -0.28 -2.46 47.61
N TRP A 81 0.92 -2.07 47.18
CA TRP A 81 1.13 -1.30 45.95
C TRP A 81 0.72 -2.01 44.67
N SER A 82 0.81 -3.34 44.64
CA SER A 82 0.56 -4.14 43.43
C SER A 82 -0.91 -4.10 43.01
N ARG A 83 -1.82 -3.97 43.98
CA ARG A 83 -3.25 -3.76 43.74
C ARG A 83 -3.52 -2.44 43.01
N TYR A 84 -2.85 -1.36 43.43
CA TYR A 84 -3.00 -0.06 42.78
C TYR A 84 -2.46 -0.07 41.35
N LEU A 85 -1.33 -0.74 41.11
CA LEU A 85 -0.80 -0.96 39.76
C LEU A 85 -1.74 -1.80 38.88
N ALA A 86 -2.39 -2.83 39.44
CA ALA A 86 -3.36 -3.65 38.71
C ALA A 86 -4.61 -2.85 38.30
N ILE A 87 -5.12 -1.99 39.20
CA ILE A 87 -6.23 -1.07 38.88
C ILE A 87 -5.79 -0.06 37.83
N ALA A 88 -4.61 0.53 37.98
CA ALA A 88 -4.05 1.45 37.00
C ALA A 88 -3.92 0.77 35.63
N PHE A 89 -3.45 -0.48 35.56
CA PHE A 89 -3.42 -1.25 34.32
C PHE A 89 -4.80 -1.40 33.68
N GLY A 90 -5.82 -1.78 34.43
CA GLY A 90 -7.18 -1.91 33.90
C GLY A 90 -7.69 -0.60 33.27
N ILE A 91 -7.42 0.55 33.89
CA ILE A 91 -7.75 1.88 33.36
C ILE A 91 -6.90 2.20 32.13
N LEU A 92 -5.59 1.98 32.21
CA LEU A 92 -4.64 2.28 31.13
C LEU A 92 -4.89 1.43 29.89
N CYS A 93 -5.31 0.18 30.03
CA CYS A 93 -5.74 -0.64 28.90
C CYS A 93 -6.84 0.06 28.08
N ILE A 94 -7.83 0.66 28.74
CA ILE A 94 -8.91 1.40 28.07
C ILE A 94 -8.36 2.71 27.48
N LEU A 95 -7.58 3.48 28.25
CA LEU A 95 -6.99 4.74 27.78
C LEU A 95 -6.00 4.55 26.62
N SER A 96 -5.39 3.38 26.52
CA SER A 96 -4.44 3.02 25.46
C SER A 96 -5.10 2.54 24.19
N LEU A 97 -6.42 2.25 24.19
CA LEU A 97 -7.14 1.85 22.98
C LEU A 97 -6.90 2.86 21.84
N PRO A 98 -7.10 4.18 22.03
CA PRO A 98 -6.75 5.24 21.09
C PRO A 98 -5.37 5.13 20.42
N ASN A 99 -4.37 4.53 21.09
CA ASN A 99 -3.00 4.48 20.58
C ASN A 99 -2.87 3.65 19.31
N ILE A 100 -3.69 2.61 19.13
CA ILE A 100 -3.70 1.85 17.87
C ILE A 100 -4.07 2.78 16.71
N GLY A 101 -5.08 3.63 16.92
CA GLY A 101 -5.48 4.68 15.99
C GLY A 101 -4.37 5.69 15.71
N PHE A 102 -3.73 6.21 16.76
CA PHE A 102 -2.64 7.16 16.60
C PHE A 102 -1.37 6.57 15.99
N ILE A 103 -1.14 5.26 16.07
CA ILE A 103 0.05 4.63 15.49
C ILE A 103 -0.24 4.17 14.06
N PHE A 104 -1.29 3.36 13.88
CA PHE A 104 -1.57 2.64 12.65
C PHE A 104 -2.73 3.22 11.85
N GLY A 105 -3.59 4.03 12.47
CA GLY A 105 -4.76 4.61 11.83
C GLY A 105 -6.07 4.06 12.38
N TRP A 106 -7.11 4.87 12.36
CA TRP A 106 -8.41 4.53 12.95
C TRP A 106 -9.15 3.43 12.19
N GLN A 107 -8.80 3.17 10.92
CA GLN A 107 -9.35 2.03 10.21
C GLN A 107 -8.73 0.69 10.66
N SER A 108 -7.60 0.70 11.37
CA SER A 108 -6.92 -0.51 11.84
C SER A 108 -7.56 -1.15 13.08
N TYR A 109 -8.55 -0.50 13.70
CA TYR A 109 -9.26 -1.08 14.83
C TYR A 109 -10.09 -2.29 14.43
N TYR A 110 -10.01 -3.30 15.27
CA TYR A 110 -10.89 -4.45 15.18
C TYR A 110 -11.82 -4.48 16.39
N LEU A 111 -13.12 -4.65 16.13
CA LEU A 111 -14.14 -4.64 17.17
C LEU A 111 -13.86 -5.70 18.24
N LEU A 112 -13.40 -6.89 17.85
CA LEU A 112 -13.07 -7.95 18.81
C LEU A 112 -11.90 -7.54 19.71
N ASP A 113 -10.88 -6.87 19.18
CA ASP A 113 -9.70 -6.47 19.97
C ASP A 113 -10.10 -5.40 21.00
N ILE A 114 -11.01 -4.50 20.63
CA ILE A 114 -11.63 -3.53 21.55
C ILE A 114 -12.45 -4.26 22.61
N LEU A 115 -13.34 -5.17 22.21
CA LEU A 115 -14.21 -5.92 23.12
C LEU A 115 -13.40 -6.75 24.12
N VAL A 116 -12.37 -7.47 23.65
CA VAL A 116 -11.47 -8.25 24.51
C VAL A 116 -10.77 -7.35 25.52
N SER A 117 -10.26 -6.21 25.07
CA SER A 117 -9.60 -5.23 25.96
C SER A 117 -10.58 -4.67 27.00
N PHE A 118 -11.80 -4.35 26.60
CA PHE A 118 -12.85 -3.85 27.49
C PHE A 118 -13.28 -4.88 28.53
N CYS A 119 -13.56 -6.12 28.09
CA CYS A 119 -13.92 -7.23 28.97
C CYS A 119 -12.79 -7.54 29.95
N PHE A 120 -11.54 -7.55 29.47
CA PHE A 120 -10.38 -7.81 30.29
C PHE A 120 -10.14 -6.70 31.34
N SER A 121 -10.23 -5.43 30.94
CA SER A 121 -10.20 -4.30 31.87
C SER A 121 -11.33 -4.37 32.90
N ALA A 122 -12.56 -4.65 32.47
CA ALA A 122 -13.71 -4.78 33.37
C ALA A 122 -13.50 -5.90 34.41
N LEU A 123 -12.97 -7.05 34.00
CA LEU A 123 -12.65 -8.16 34.89
C LEU A 123 -11.59 -7.80 35.93
N ILE A 124 -10.52 -7.09 35.52
CA ILE A 124 -9.46 -6.64 36.42
C ILE A 124 -10.01 -5.64 37.43
N LEU A 125 -10.71 -4.62 36.97
CA LEU A 125 -11.29 -3.59 37.83
C LEU A 125 -12.27 -4.23 38.82
N TRP A 126 -13.20 -5.04 38.33
CA TRP A 126 -14.16 -5.75 39.17
C TRP A 126 -13.47 -6.60 40.25
N TYR A 127 -12.44 -7.36 39.89
CA TYR A 127 -11.74 -8.21 40.85
C TYR A 127 -11.00 -7.41 41.93
N PHE A 128 -10.26 -6.37 41.54
CA PHE A 128 -9.42 -5.59 42.47
C PHE A 128 -10.17 -4.50 43.24
N PHE A 129 -11.38 -4.11 42.82
CA PHE A 129 -12.27 -3.22 43.59
C PHE A 129 -13.07 -3.94 44.69
N ARG A 130 -13.27 -5.27 44.60
CA ARG A 130 -13.98 -6.05 45.62
C ARG A 130 -13.37 -5.90 47.02
N ALA A 131 -14.23 -5.73 48.03
CA ALA A 131 -13.83 -5.62 49.44
C ALA A 131 -13.00 -6.82 49.91
N LYS A 132 -13.46 -8.04 49.60
CA LYS A 132 -12.73 -9.29 49.93
C LYS A 132 -11.33 -9.33 49.32
N THR A 133 -11.14 -8.81 48.13
CA THR A 133 -9.81 -8.72 47.50
C THR A 133 -8.97 -7.66 48.18
N LYS A 134 -9.56 -6.47 48.43
CA LYS A 134 -8.92 -5.34 49.12
C LYS A 134 -8.32 -5.76 50.47
N GLU A 135 -9.05 -6.53 51.27
CA GLU A 135 -8.60 -7.04 52.57
C GLU A 135 -7.33 -7.92 52.48
N GLN A 136 -7.09 -8.61 51.35
CA GLN A 136 -5.88 -9.43 51.17
C GLN A 136 -4.62 -8.61 50.94
N PHE A 137 -4.76 -7.33 50.56
CA PHE A 137 -3.65 -6.43 50.25
C PHE A 137 -3.43 -5.34 51.29
N ILE A 138 -4.30 -5.21 52.31
CA ILE A 138 -4.16 -4.18 53.34
C ILE A 138 -3.34 -4.73 54.51
N VAL A 139 -2.20 -4.08 54.76
CA VAL A 139 -1.58 -3.99 56.07
C VAL A 139 -1.86 -2.56 56.54
N GLU A 140 -2.39 -2.36 57.76
CA GLU A 140 -3.02 -1.13 58.29
C GLU A 140 -2.22 0.20 58.17
N ARG A 141 -0.99 0.23 57.63
CA ARG A 141 -0.16 1.44 57.56
C ARG A 141 0.13 2.02 56.17
N ASP A 142 -0.12 1.31 55.07
CA ASP A 142 0.29 1.78 53.73
C ASP A 142 -0.88 2.19 52.85
N ARG A 143 -1.37 3.43 53.02
CA ARG A 143 -2.24 4.09 52.02
C ARG A 143 -1.40 4.52 50.81
N PHE A 144 -1.99 4.48 49.61
CA PHE A 144 -1.36 5.00 48.40
C PHE A 144 -0.91 6.46 48.58
N ARG A 145 0.36 6.75 48.28
CA ARG A 145 0.93 8.11 48.31
C ARG A 145 1.42 8.46 46.91
N TRP A 146 1.00 9.62 46.39
CA TRP A 146 1.45 10.11 45.08
C TRP A 146 2.97 10.34 45.01
N ARG A 147 3.60 10.73 46.13
CA ARG A 147 5.07 10.87 46.25
C ARG A 147 5.82 9.53 46.46
N SER A 148 5.19 8.39 46.18
CA SER A 148 5.83 7.06 46.27
C SER A 148 6.31 6.56 44.90
N TRP A 149 7.18 5.54 44.90
CA TRP A 149 7.56 4.80 43.68
C TRP A 149 6.36 4.29 42.87
N CYS A 150 5.24 4.01 43.53
CA CYS A 150 4.02 3.56 42.86
C CYS A 150 3.28 4.71 42.17
N GLY A 151 3.24 5.88 42.81
CA GLY A 151 2.75 7.11 42.18
C GLY A 151 3.60 7.47 40.95
N ALA A 152 4.93 7.40 41.08
CA ALA A 152 5.85 7.60 39.97
C ALA A 152 5.58 6.59 38.83
N ALA A 153 5.42 5.30 39.12
CA ALA A 153 5.11 4.28 38.11
C ALA A 153 3.77 4.55 37.38
N VAL A 154 2.72 4.96 38.10
CA VAL A 154 1.43 5.33 37.49
C VAL A 154 1.59 6.56 36.58
N ILE A 155 2.33 7.58 37.03
CA ILE A 155 2.61 8.78 36.22
C ILE A 155 3.40 8.40 34.98
N THR A 156 4.45 7.58 35.10
CA THR A 156 5.21 7.07 33.96
C THR A 156 4.29 6.37 32.97
N LEU A 157 3.44 5.45 33.41
CA LEU A 157 2.52 4.74 32.53
C LEU A 157 1.51 5.67 31.84
N LEU A 158 1.00 6.70 32.52
CA LEU A 158 0.14 7.71 31.92
C LEU A 158 0.86 8.52 30.84
N VAL A 159 2.09 8.95 31.13
CA VAL A 159 2.96 9.64 30.16
C VAL A 159 3.20 8.74 28.95
N LEU A 160 3.59 7.48 29.18
CA LEU A 160 3.79 6.48 28.12
C LEU A 160 2.54 6.33 27.24
N THR A 161 1.35 6.29 27.85
CA THR A 161 0.09 6.15 27.12
C THR A 161 -0.20 7.38 26.25
N ALA A 162 0.23 8.57 26.65
CA ALA A 162 0.03 9.80 25.87
C ALA A 162 1.06 9.99 24.74
N ILE A 163 2.20 9.27 24.74
CA ILE A 163 3.29 9.51 23.76
C ILE A 163 2.82 9.36 22.31
N PRO A 164 2.04 8.34 21.90
CA PRO A 164 1.59 8.24 20.52
C PRO A 164 0.82 9.48 20.04
N PHE A 165 -0.10 9.97 20.86
CA PHE A 165 -0.85 11.19 20.57
C PHE A 165 0.06 12.42 20.48
N LEU A 166 0.94 12.62 21.46
CA LEU A 166 1.88 13.74 21.47
C LEU A 166 2.86 13.68 20.29
N THR A 167 3.23 12.49 19.86
CA THR A 167 4.08 12.26 18.68
C THR A 167 3.36 12.71 17.41
N VAL A 168 2.09 12.34 17.23
CA VAL A 168 1.29 12.80 16.08
C VAL A 168 1.23 14.32 16.03
N LEU A 169 0.97 14.97 17.17
CA LEU A 169 0.95 16.44 17.27
C LEU A 169 2.32 17.04 16.94
N GLY A 170 3.40 16.48 17.47
CA GLY A 170 4.77 16.93 17.22
C GLY A 170 5.17 16.82 15.74
N ILE A 171 4.86 15.70 15.09
CA ILE A 171 5.09 15.51 13.65
C ILE A 171 4.29 16.54 12.86
N LYS A 172 3.01 16.75 13.17
CA LYS A 172 2.19 17.76 12.50
C LYS A 172 2.71 19.18 12.69
N ALA A 173 3.12 19.54 13.90
CA ALA A 173 3.69 20.86 14.18
C ALA A 173 4.97 21.08 13.37
N LEU A 174 5.83 20.05 13.27
CA LEU A 174 7.04 20.08 12.46
C LEU A 174 6.73 20.21 10.96
N LEU A 175 5.76 19.43 10.45
CA LEU A 175 5.33 19.49 9.05
C LEU A 175 4.71 20.86 8.70
N TYR A 176 3.91 21.43 9.60
CA TYR A 176 3.37 22.78 9.45
C TYR A 176 4.48 23.83 9.44
N ALA A 177 5.42 23.77 10.39
CA ALA A 177 6.52 24.73 10.49
C ALA A 177 7.45 24.69 9.28
N LYS A 178 7.86 23.49 8.85
CA LYS A 178 8.85 23.30 7.78
C LYS A 178 8.26 23.37 6.37
N TYR A 179 7.05 22.87 6.17
CA TYR A 179 6.47 22.68 4.84
C TYR A 179 5.14 23.41 4.61
N LYS A 180 4.64 24.15 5.61
CA LYS A 180 3.34 24.85 5.55
C LYS A 180 2.16 23.92 5.22
N GLN A 181 2.29 22.63 5.53
CA GLN A 181 1.20 21.67 5.35
C GLN A 181 0.08 21.98 6.35
N PRO A 182 -1.20 21.93 5.95
CA PRO A 182 -2.30 22.24 6.84
C PRO A 182 -2.37 21.24 7.99
N PHE A 183 -2.59 21.75 9.20
CA PHE A 183 -2.66 20.92 10.41
C PHE A 183 -3.86 19.96 10.39
N PHE A 184 -4.98 20.43 9.84
CA PHE A 184 -6.16 19.64 9.54
C PHE A 184 -6.29 19.51 8.02
N SER A 185 -6.45 18.29 7.52
CA SER A 185 -6.70 18.05 6.11
C SER A 185 -8.17 17.76 5.87
N GLU A 186 -8.70 18.25 4.76
CA GLU A 186 -10.00 17.82 4.27
C GLU A 186 -10.00 16.31 4.00
N PRO A 187 -11.14 15.63 4.19
CA PRO A 187 -11.30 14.25 3.76
C PRO A 187 -11.12 14.16 2.24
N LEU A 188 -10.69 12.98 1.77
CA LEU A 188 -10.58 12.72 0.34
C LEU A 188 -11.92 13.00 -0.35
N LYS A 189 -11.88 13.84 -1.39
CA LYS A 189 -13.04 14.10 -2.23
C LYS A 189 -13.36 12.85 -3.03
N SER A 190 -14.62 12.41 -2.97
CA SER A 190 -15.13 11.35 -3.82
C SER A 190 -15.78 11.99 -5.03
N ILE A 191 -15.34 11.60 -6.23
CA ILE A 191 -15.93 11.99 -7.50
C ILE A 191 -16.71 10.79 -8.02
N GLN A 192 -17.95 11.02 -8.43
CA GLN A 192 -18.67 10.04 -9.24
C GLN A 192 -18.23 10.23 -10.69
N LEU A 193 -17.56 9.22 -11.23
CA LEU A 193 -17.30 9.15 -12.65
C LEU A 193 -18.48 8.42 -13.29
N SER A 194 -19.31 9.17 -14.01
CA SER A 194 -20.39 8.61 -14.81
C SER A 194 -19.84 7.56 -15.77
N ALA A 195 -20.58 6.47 -15.98
CA ALA A 195 -20.17 5.44 -16.93
C ALA A 195 -20.05 6.07 -18.33
N VAL A 196 -18.86 5.97 -18.92
CA VAL A 196 -18.55 6.54 -20.23
C VAL A 196 -18.66 5.45 -21.29
N SER A 197 -19.33 5.78 -22.38
CA SER A 197 -19.50 4.96 -23.59
C SER A 197 -18.59 5.47 -24.71
N LYS A 198 -18.36 4.66 -25.74
CA LYS A 198 -17.55 5.07 -26.90
C LYS A 198 -18.09 6.35 -27.56
N SER A 199 -19.40 6.60 -27.54
CA SER A 199 -20.01 7.82 -28.09
C SER A 199 -19.68 9.10 -27.31
N ASP A 200 -19.22 8.99 -26.08
CA ASP A 200 -18.79 10.13 -25.26
C ASP A 200 -17.35 10.58 -25.58
N PHE A 201 -16.66 9.79 -26.42
CA PHE A 201 -15.37 10.09 -27.02
C PHE A 201 -15.56 10.53 -28.48
N GLY A 202 -14.72 11.47 -28.92
CA GLY A 202 -14.71 11.91 -30.32
C GLY A 202 -14.15 10.85 -31.27
N THR A 203 -14.06 11.19 -32.55
CA THR A 203 -13.36 10.37 -33.55
C THR A 203 -11.89 10.20 -33.15
N GLY A 204 -11.34 8.98 -33.27
CA GLY A 204 -9.94 8.69 -32.94
C GLY A 204 -9.72 7.91 -31.64
N PHE A 205 -10.79 7.48 -30.96
CA PHE A 205 -10.69 6.59 -29.79
C PHE A 205 -11.23 5.19 -30.09
N LYS A 206 -10.57 4.18 -29.51
CA LYS A 206 -10.95 2.78 -29.65
C LYS A 206 -10.89 2.02 -28.34
N GLU A 207 -11.80 1.07 -28.21
CA GLU A 207 -11.82 0.14 -27.10
C GLU A 207 -10.69 -0.88 -27.24
N ARG A 208 -9.93 -1.05 -26.16
CA ARG A 208 -8.82 -2.00 -26.08
C ARG A 208 -8.98 -2.88 -24.86
N LYS A 209 -8.62 -4.15 -25.02
CA LYS A 209 -8.51 -5.11 -23.92
C LYS A 209 -7.03 -5.33 -23.60
N ILE A 210 -6.65 -5.09 -22.35
CA ILE A 210 -5.28 -5.24 -21.86
C ILE A 210 -5.34 -5.91 -20.50
N ASN A 211 -4.71 -7.07 -20.35
CA ASN A 211 -4.60 -7.77 -19.06
C ASN A 211 -5.94 -7.99 -18.30
N GLY A 212 -7.05 -8.20 -19.00
CA GLY A 212 -8.36 -8.33 -18.34
C GLY A 212 -9.01 -7.00 -17.94
N LEU A 213 -8.45 -5.88 -18.38
CA LEU A 213 -9.08 -4.56 -18.35
C LEU A 213 -9.60 -4.23 -19.75
N PHE A 214 -10.79 -3.67 -19.82
CA PHE A 214 -11.26 -2.92 -20.98
C PHE A 214 -11.13 -1.44 -20.68
N PHE A 215 -10.67 -0.68 -21.65
CA PHE A 215 -10.63 0.77 -21.58
C PHE A 215 -10.66 1.39 -22.97
N ILE A 216 -11.11 2.64 -23.04
CA ILE A 216 -11.13 3.44 -24.25
C ILE A 216 -9.88 4.31 -24.27
N ILE A 217 -9.05 4.16 -25.30
CA ILE A 217 -7.81 4.90 -25.48
C ILE A 217 -7.71 5.43 -26.91
N PRO A 218 -6.82 6.40 -27.19
CA PRO A 218 -6.59 6.88 -28.55
C PRO A 218 -6.10 5.76 -29.50
N GLU A 219 -6.54 5.77 -30.76
CA GLU A 219 -6.25 4.74 -31.78
C GLU A 219 -4.79 4.73 -32.25
N GLU A 220 -4.12 5.84 -32.07
CA GLU A 220 -2.70 6.03 -32.36
C GLU A 220 -1.77 5.39 -31.32
N PHE A 221 -2.28 4.99 -30.16
CA PHE A 221 -1.49 4.45 -29.08
C PHE A 221 -1.05 3.02 -29.42
N VAL A 222 0.26 2.80 -29.48
CA VAL A 222 0.87 1.49 -29.77
C VAL A 222 1.40 0.86 -28.50
N PHE A 223 1.18 -0.44 -28.34
CA PHE A 223 1.72 -1.18 -27.19
C PHE A 223 3.24 -1.32 -27.28
N LEU A 224 3.93 -0.86 -26.24
CA LEU A 224 5.34 -1.08 -26.00
C LEU A 224 5.50 -1.70 -24.61
N ARG A 225 6.05 -2.92 -24.53
CA ARG A 225 6.37 -3.52 -23.24
C ARG A 225 7.63 -2.87 -22.65
N GLY A 226 7.61 -2.49 -21.38
CA GLY A 226 8.84 -2.16 -20.64
C GLY A 226 9.30 -3.31 -19.76
N GLY A 227 10.51 -3.79 -20.01
CA GLY A 227 11.23 -4.71 -19.12
C GLY A 227 10.77 -6.18 -19.13
N LYS A 228 11.69 -7.07 -18.73
CA LYS A 228 11.50 -8.53 -18.66
C LYS A 228 10.58 -8.98 -17.53
N ASP A 229 10.48 -8.16 -16.47
CA ASP A 229 9.87 -8.51 -15.18
C ASP A 229 8.69 -7.60 -14.80
N THR A 230 8.35 -6.62 -15.64
CA THR A 230 7.31 -5.63 -15.36
C THR A 230 6.24 -5.65 -16.44
N ALA A 231 4.99 -5.87 -16.05
CA ALA A 231 3.85 -5.95 -16.97
C ALA A 231 3.38 -4.55 -17.41
N TYR A 232 4.30 -3.62 -17.64
CA TYR A 232 3.96 -2.27 -18.06
C TYR A 232 3.48 -2.27 -19.51
N TYR A 233 2.20 -1.92 -19.70
CA TYR A 233 1.64 -1.58 -21.00
C TYR A 233 1.96 -0.13 -21.29
N TYR A 234 3.08 0.16 -21.98
CA TYR A 234 3.32 1.52 -22.46
C TYR A 234 2.52 1.76 -23.72
N LEU A 235 1.73 2.80 -23.71
CA LEU A 235 0.99 3.21 -24.89
C LEU A 235 1.48 4.57 -25.35
N TYR A 236 2.18 4.62 -26.49
CA TYR A 236 2.77 5.87 -26.99
C TYR A 236 1.89 6.49 -28.05
N GLY A 237 1.53 7.76 -27.89
CA GLY A 237 0.96 8.53 -29.00
C GLY A 237 1.99 8.95 -30.07
N PRO A 238 1.54 9.52 -31.19
CA PRO A 238 2.35 9.89 -32.34
C PRO A 238 3.27 11.04 -31.98
N ARG A 239 4.39 11.11 -32.71
CA ARG A 239 5.42 12.13 -32.55
C ARG A 239 5.31 13.10 -33.71
N ASP A 240 4.62 14.22 -33.51
CA ASP A 240 4.76 15.36 -34.41
C ASP A 240 6.00 16.16 -34.00
N ASP A 241 6.87 16.50 -34.96
CA ASP A 241 8.02 17.40 -34.78
C ASP A 241 8.81 17.15 -33.49
N ALA A 242 9.25 15.89 -33.31
CA ALA A 242 10.06 15.43 -32.20
C ALA A 242 9.40 15.36 -30.79
N ASN A 243 8.09 15.59 -30.64
CA ASN A 243 7.44 15.62 -29.32
C ASN A 243 6.51 14.44 -29.02
N PHE A 244 6.63 13.91 -27.79
CA PHE A 244 5.82 12.81 -27.26
C PHE A 244 4.45 13.32 -26.77
N SER A 245 3.36 12.65 -27.14
CA SER A 245 1.98 13.03 -26.81
C SER A 245 1.44 12.40 -25.51
N GLY A 246 1.81 11.17 -25.19
CA GLY A 246 1.49 10.58 -23.88
C GLY A 246 1.85 9.10 -23.72
N ALA A 247 1.87 8.64 -22.46
CA ALA A 247 2.04 7.26 -22.01
C ALA A 247 0.90 6.89 -21.07
N ILE A 248 0.41 5.66 -21.23
CA ILE A 248 -0.30 4.94 -20.18
C ILE A 248 0.63 3.82 -19.73
N VAL A 249 0.60 3.49 -18.45
CA VAL A 249 1.33 2.39 -17.83
C VAL A 249 0.36 1.69 -16.88
N ILE A 250 0.31 0.38 -16.96
CA ILE A 250 -0.56 -0.45 -16.13
C ILE A 250 0.30 -1.49 -15.46
N ASP A 251 0.18 -1.62 -14.15
CA ASP A 251 0.88 -2.61 -13.34
C ASP A 251 -0.14 -3.52 -12.64
N SER A 252 0.25 -4.77 -12.40
CA SER A 252 -0.56 -5.77 -11.71
C SER A 252 -0.88 -5.41 -10.26
N GLU A 253 -0.01 -4.66 -9.58
CA GLU A 253 -0.23 -4.26 -8.19
C GLU A 253 0.31 -2.86 -7.89
N SER A 254 -0.39 -2.14 -7.01
CA SER A 254 0.05 -0.85 -6.51
C SER A 254 1.21 -1.03 -5.52
N PRO A 255 2.31 -0.28 -5.66
CA PRO A 255 3.38 -0.27 -4.67
C PRO A 255 2.87 0.06 -3.26
N ILE A 256 1.81 0.87 -3.15
CA ILE A 256 1.18 1.19 -1.87
C ILE A 256 0.45 -0.03 -1.33
N ALA A 257 -0.33 -0.73 -2.15
CA ALA A 257 -1.00 -1.96 -1.73
C ALA A 257 -0.02 -3.03 -1.23
N LEU A 258 1.17 -3.14 -1.85
CA LEU A 258 2.22 -4.07 -1.41
C LEU A 258 2.70 -3.78 0.03
N MET A 259 2.78 -2.50 0.43
CA MET A 259 3.19 -2.12 1.79
C MET A 259 2.24 -2.63 2.88
N ARG A 260 0.99 -2.95 2.52
CA ARG A 260 0.02 -3.57 3.45
C ARG A 260 0.54 -4.87 4.06
N HIS A 261 1.31 -5.65 3.29
CA HIS A 261 1.81 -6.94 3.73
C HIS A 261 2.93 -6.84 4.76
N SER A 262 3.61 -5.69 4.80
CA SER A 262 4.75 -5.43 5.69
C SER A 262 4.36 -5.25 7.15
N TYR A 263 3.13 -4.81 7.44
CA TYR A 263 2.67 -4.57 8.82
C TYR A 263 1.47 -5.43 9.19
N GLY A 264 1.59 -6.19 10.28
CA GLY A 264 0.54 -7.10 10.76
C GLY A 264 -0.82 -6.44 11.00
N GLY A 265 -0.85 -5.17 11.42
CA GLY A 265 -2.07 -4.39 11.64
C GLY A 265 -2.84 -4.09 10.34
N TYR A 266 -2.16 -4.08 9.19
CA TYR A 266 -2.77 -3.74 7.89
C TYR A 266 -3.19 -4.95 7.07
N LYS A 267 -2.69 -6.15 7.39
CA LYS A 267 -3.04 -7.39 6.70
C LYS A 267 -4.55 -7.67 6.67
N LYS A 268 -5.28 -7.15 7.65
CA LYS A 268 -6.73 -7.31 7.77
C LYS A 268 -7.53 -6.32 6.92
N LEU A 269 -6.93 -5.24 6.46
CA LEU A 269 -7.57 -4.25 5.59
C LEU A 269 -7.60 -4.78 4.15
N SER A 270 -8.64 -4.46 3.38
CA SER A 270 -8.56 -4.58 1.92
C SER A 270 -7.51 -3.61 1.36
N ALA A 271 -7.00 -3.85 0.15
CA ALA A 271 -6.00 -2.97 -0.46
C ALA A 271 -6.56 -1.54 -0.63
N TYR A 272 -7.84 -1.43 -1.01
CA TYR A 272 -8.54 -0.15 -1.10
C TYR A 272 -8.64 0.57 0.25
N GLN A 273 -9.01 -0.14 1.33
CA GLN A 273 -9.07 0.46 2.66
C GLN A 273 -7.71 0.94 3.17
N PHE A 274 -6.65 0.16 2.88
CA PHE A 274 -5.29 0.53 3.24
C PHE A 274 -4.83 1.79 2.51
N GLU A 275 -5.05 1.86 1.21
CA GLU A 275 -4.65 3.03 0.41
C GLU A 275 -5.52 4.26 0.72
N LYS A 276 -6.82 4.07 0.96
CA LYS A 276 -7.68 5.15 1.48
C LYS A 276 -7.16 5.68 2.80
N MET A 277 -6.81 4.81 3.75
CA MET A 277 -6.19 5.22 5.03
C MET A 277 -4.88 5.96 4.79
N TYR A 278 -4.02 5.46 3.90
CA TYR A 278 -2.75 6.08 3.56
C TYR A 278 -2.91 7.55 3.14
N TYR A 279 -3.92 7.87 2.33
CA TYR A 279 -4.15 9.23 1.85
C TYR A 279 -5.05 10.09 2.77
N SER A 280 -5.89 9.47 3.61
CA SER A 280 -6.87 10.19 4.45
C SER A 280 -6.51 10.29 5.93
N ASP A 281 -5.83 9.29 6.49
CA ASP A 281 -5.57 9.23 7.93
C ASP A 281 -4.30 9.99 8.29
N LYS A 282 -4.43 11.31 8.37
CA LYS A 282 -3.35 12.20 8.79
C LYS A 282 -3.22 12.29 10.31
N PHE A 283 -3.92 11.49 11.10
CA PHE A 283 -3.80 11.47 12.56
C PHE A 283 -3.15 10.18 13.08
N ALA A 284 -2.43 9.49 12.21
CA ALA A 284 -1.66 8.31 12.55
C ALA A 284 -0.18 8.45 12.16
N ILE A 285 0.73 8.01 13.05
CA ILE A 285 2.17 8.15 12.90
C ILE A 285 2.66 7.48 11.61
N ILE A 286 2.26 6.23 11.36
CA ILE A 286 2.76 5.47 10.21
C ILE A 286 2.26 6.07 8.89
N PRO A 287 0.96 6.32 8.66
CA PRO A 287 0.49 7.03 7.47
C PRO A 287 1.11 8.43 7.28
N LEU A 288 1.32 9.20 8.35
CA LEU A 288 1.98 10.51 8.27
C LEU A 288 3.43 10.39 7.77
N ILE A 289 4.17 9.41 8.27
CA ILE A 289 5.55 9.15 7.82
C ILE A 289 5.56 8.69 6.36
N LEU A 290 4.69 7.75 6.00
CA LEU A 290 4.65 7.20 4.65
C LEU A 290 4.20 8.23 3.61
N SER A 291 3.14 8.99 3.89
CA SER A 291 2.67 10.07 3.02
C SER A 291 3.73 11.18 2.85
N HIS A 292 4.55 11.44 3.88
CA HIS A 292 5.68 12.35 3.75
C HIS A 292 6.82 11.77 2.90
N LEU A 293 7.16 10.49 3.08
CA LEU A 293 8.15 9.77 2.25
C LEU A 293 7.77 9.82 0.77
N ALA A 294 6.47 9.66 0.47
CA ALA A 294 5.95 9.67 -0.88
C ALA A 294 5.60 11.08 -1.41
N SER A 295 6.08 12.16 -0.80
CA SER A 295 5.81 13.53 -1.25
C SER A 295 6.50 13.86 -2.59
N ALA A 296 6.10 13.17 -3.64
CA ALA A 296 6.12 13.66 -5.00
C ALA A 296 4.97 14.66 -5.17
N GLY A 297 5.27 15.95 -5.01
CA GLY A 297 4.45 17.07 -5.52
C GLY A 297 3.57 17.76 -4.51
N LYS A 298 3.83 19.05 -4.28
CA LYS A 298 2.99 19.95 -3.49
C LYS A 298 1.63 20.23 -4.14
N ASP A 299 1.42 19.81 -5.40
CA ASP A 299 0.26 20.22 -6.22
C ASP A 299 -0.63 19.06 -6.67
N SER A 300 -0.48 17.86 -6.08
CA SER A 300 -1.27 16.71 -6.51
C SER A 300 -2.61 16.62 -5.78
N GLN A 301 -3.71 16.68 -6.53
CA GLN A 301 -5.05 16.41 -5.99
C GLN A 301 -5.27 14.90 -5.96
N VAL A 302 -5.55 14.36 -4.77
CA VAL A 302 -5.92 12.95 -4.60
C VAL A 302 -7.42 12.84 -4.50
N GLU A 303 -8.02 12.07 -5.40
CA GLU A 303 -9.46 11.93 -5.56
C GLU A 303 -9.82 10.44 -5.56
N MET A 304 -10.92 10.09 -4.89
CA MET A 304 -11.50 8.76 -5.00
C MET A 304 -12.51 8.76 -6.13
N PHE A 305 -12.55 7.68 -6.92
CA PHE A 305 -13.61 7.48 -7.89
C PHE A 305 -14.31 6.14 -7.69
N ASN A 306 -15.58 6.10 -8.05
CA ASN A 306 -16.37 4.88 -8.10
C ASN A 306 -17.00 4.78 -9.49
N THR A 307 -16.96 3.59 -10.08
CA THR A 307 -17.72 3.21 -11.27
C THR A 307 -18.70 2.11 -10.90
N ALA A 308 -19.51 1.65 -11.86
CA ALA A 308 -20.45 0.54 -11.63
C ALA A 308 -19.76 -0.79 -11.27
N THR A 309 -18.51 -1.00 -11.72
CA THR A 309 -17.80 -2.28 -11.60
C THR A 309 -16.52 -2.22 -10.77
N SER A 310 -16.05 -1.01 -10.42
CA SER A 310 -14.76 -0.82 -9.75
C SER A 310 -14.73 0.44 -8.90
N LYS A 311 -13.77 0.49 -7.98
CA LYS A 311 -13.42 1.69 -7.20
C LYS A 311 -11.98 2.03 -7.49
N GLY A 312 -11.59 3.28 -7.28
CA GLY A 312 -10.19 3.64 -7.41
C GLY A 312 -9.81 4.91 -6.67
N ILE A 313 -8.49 5.10 -6.57
CA ILE A 313 -7.87 6.27 -5.98
C ILE A 313 -6.89 6.79 -7.03
N ILE A 314 -7.03 8.05 -7.40
CA ILE A 314 -6.18 8.71 -8.39
C ILE A 314 -5.56 9.95 -7.80
N LYS A 315 -4.35 10.24 -8.25
CA LYS A 315 -3.53 11.37 -7.90
C LYS A 315 -3.18 12.09 -9.19
N LEU A 316 -3.80 13.24 -9.41
CA LEU A 316 -3.52 14.07 -10.57
C LEU A 316 -2.54 15.18 -10.20
N SER A 317 -1.52 15.37 -11.02
CA SER A 317 -0.62 16.52 -10.95
C SER A 317 -0.33 17.05 -12.34
N HIS A 318 0.05 18.33 -12.43
CA HIS A 318 0.51 18.95 -13.68
C HIS A 318 1.96 19.39 -13.51
N ARG A 319 2.83 18.95 -14.42
CA ARG A 319 4.27 19.25 -14.41
C ARG A 319 4.81 19.33 -15.83
N GLU A 320 5.62 20.36 -16.10
CA GLU A 320 6.38 20.47 -17.35
C GLU A 320 5.52 20.30 -18.62
N GLY A 321 4.30 20.86 -18.60
CA GLY A 321 3.34 20.74 -19.72
C GLY A 321 2.72 19.35 -19.88
N SER A 322 2.71 18.56 -18.81
CA SER A 322 2.13 17.21 -18.80
C SER A 322 1.23 16.99 -17.59
N TRP A 323 0.06 16.42 -17.83
CA TRP A 323 -0.78 15.81 -16.81
C TRP A 323 -0.22 14.45 -16.43
N ILE A 324 0.03 14.25 -15.15
CA ILE A 324 0.46 12.98 -14.57
C ILE A 324 -0.64 12.50 -13.64
N CYS A 325 -1.30 11.41 -14.00
CA CYS A 325 -2.31 10.74 -13.19
C CYS A 325 -1.79 9.37 -12.75
N ASP A 326 -1.45 9.23 -11.48
CA ASP A 326 -1.05 7.97 -10.84
C ASP A 326 -2.22 7.46 -10.00
N GLY A 327 -2.54 6.18 -10.03
CA GLY A 327 -3.66 5.66 -9.29
C GLY A 327 -3.74 4.14 -9.19
N SER A 328 -4.70 3.69 -8.40
CA SER A 328 -4.98 2.28 -8.16
C SER A 328 -6.44 1.98 -8.43
N LEU A 329 -6.70 0.85 -9.08
CA LEU A 329 -8.03 0.32 -9.35
C LEU A 329 -8.29 -0.92 -8.50
N TYR A 330 -9.51 -1.03 -7.99
CA TYR A 330 -9.95 -2.12 -7.14
C TYR A 330 -11.28 -2.68 -7.61
N ASP A 331 -11.48 -3.96 -7.31
CA ASP A 331 -12.78 -4.61 -7.50
C ASP A 331 -13.82 -4.07 -6.48
N VAL A 332 -15.06 -4.53 -6.60
CA VAL A 332 -16.15 -4.15 -5.68
C VAL A 332 -15.82 -4.49 -4.21
N ASN A 333 -15.03 -5.55 -4.00
CA ASN A 333 -14.59 -6.06 -2.70
C ASN A 333 -13.38 -5.29 -2.12
N GLY A 334 -12.76 -4.39 -2.89
CA GLY A 334 -11.60 -3.62 -2.48
C GLY A 334 -10.25 -4.34 -2.62
N ASN A 335 -10.22 -5.46 -3.35
CA ASN A 335 -8.97 -6.11 -3.72
C ASN A 335 -8.30 -5.37 -4.88
N ASN A 336 -6.97 -5.31 -4.87
CA ASN A 336 -6.24 -4.63 -5.92
C ASN A 336 -6.42 -5.37 -7.25
N VAL A 337 -6.75 -4.61 -8.29
CA VAL A 337 -6.85 -5.10 -9.66
C VAL A 337 -5.61 -4.68 -10.45
N CYS A 338 -5.24 -3.40 -10.38
CA CYS A 338 -4.07 -2.86 -11.06
C CYS A 338 -3.69 -1.48 -10.53
N ALA A 339 -2.42 -1.10 -10.71
CA ALA A 339 -1.99 0.30 -10.69
C ALA A 339 -1.99 0.90 -12.11
N LEU A 340 -2.21 2.20 -12.19
CA LEU A 340 -2.42 2.98 -13.39
C LEU A 340 -1.54 4.23 -13.33
N LEU A 341 -0.81 4.51 -14.40
CA LEU A 341 -0.06 5.75 -14.54
C LEU A 341 -0.27 6.31 -15.95
N PHE A 342 -0.88 7.48 -16.02
CA PHE A 342 -1.07 8.26 -17.24
C PHE A 342 -0.11 9.44 -17.20
N ILE A 343 0.69 9.62 -18.25
CA ILE A 343 1.55 10.78 -18.48
C ILE A 343 1.14 11.37 -19.81
N MET A 344 0.32 12.41 -19.80
CA MET A 344 -0.30 12.96 -21.01
C MET A 344 0.12 14.41 -21.20
N LYS A 345 0.57 14.80 -22.38
CA LYS A 345 0.90 16.20 -22.65
C LYS A 345 -0.36 17.05 -22.78
N ASP A 346 -0.39 18.17 -22.07
CA ASP A 346 -1.56 19.04 -21.98
C ASP A 346 -1.97 19.67 -23.32
N LYS A 347 -1.01 19.83 -24.25
CA LYS A 347 -1.25 20.22 -25.63
C LYS A 347 -2.22 19.29 -26.37
N TYR A 348 -2.21 18.00 -26.04
CA TYR A 348 -2.99 16.97 -26.75
C TYR A 348 -4.17 16.44 -25.93
N PHE A 349 -4.07 16.47 -24.61
CA PHE A 349 -5.06 15.90 -23.71
C PHE A 349 -5.44 16.89 -22.63
N SER A 350 -6.74 17.15 -22.50
CA SER A 350 -7.27 17.90 -21.38
C SER A 350 -7.33 17.04 -20.11
N ARG A 351 -7.53 17.68 -18.95
CA ARG A 351 -7.84 16.97 -17.71
C ARG A 351 -9.03 16.03 -17.91
N ASP A 352 -10.10 16.52 -18.54
CA ASP A 352 -11.35 15.77 -18.70
C ASP A 352 -11.18 14.52 -19.57
N ASP A 353 -10.32 14.57 -20.60
CA ASP A 353 -10.02 13.39 -21.43
C ASP A 353 -9.41 12.26 -20.59
N ILE A 354 -8.53 12.61 -19.64
CA ILE A 354 -7.90 11.64 -18.74
C ILE A 354 -8.94 11.01 -17.81
N PHE A 355 -9.83 11.82 -17.22
CA PHE A 355 -10.90 11.29 -16.38
C PHE A 355 -11.89 10.43 -17.16
N LYS A 356 -12.22 10.79 -18.41
CA LYS A 356 -13.04 9.96 -19.29
C LYS A 356 -12.36 8.61 -19.57
N MET A 357 -11.07 8.61 -19.90
CA MET A 357 -10.30 7.37 -20.09
C MET A 357 -10.34 6.49 -18.83
N ILE A 358 -10.10 7.07 -17.64
CA ILE A 358 -10.17 6.34 -16.36
C ILE A 358 -11.58 5.81 -16.09
N ALA A 359 -12.61 6.62 -16.34
CA ALA A 359 -14.01 6.25 -16.15
C ALA A 359 -14.47 5.13 -17.11
N SER A 360 -13.80 4.97 -18.26
CA SER A 360 -14.07 3.90 -19.21
C SER A 360 -13.54 2.53 -18.77
N ILE A 361 -12.69 2.48 -17.73
CA ILE A 361 -12.03 1.24 -17.31
C ILE A 361 -13.06 0.27 -16.72
N LYS A 362 -13.11 -0.94 -17.28
CA LYS A 362 -13.96 -2.04 -16.83
C LYS A 362 -13.12 -3.29 -16.61
N THR A 363 -13.37 -3.98 -15.52
CA THR A 363 -12.77 -5.28 -15.25
C THR A 363 -13.55 -6.37 -15.97
N VAL A 364 -12.84 -7.25 -16.67
CA VAL A 364 -13.45 -8.35 -17.42
C VAL A 364 -12.70 -9.65 -17.24
N LYS A 365 -13.40 -10.74 -17.51
CA LYS A 365 -12.78 -12.07 -17.50
C LYS A 365 -11.61 -12.10 -18.49
N GLN A 366 -10.45 -12.49 -17.97
CA GLN A 366 -9.24 -12.69 -18.75
C GLN A 366 -9.41 -13.90 -19.66
N SER A 367 -9.11 -13.72 -20.96
CA SER A 367 -9.10 -14.82 -21.94
C SER A 367 -7.82 -15.65 -21.81
N SER A 368 -7.82 -16.85 -22.38
CA SER A 368 -6.61 -17.68 -22.42
C SER A 368 -5.55 -17.08 -23.35
N PRO A 369 -4.24 -17.33 -23.13
CA PRO A 369 -3.18 -16.89 -24.03
C PRO A 369 -3.41 -17.35 -25.48
N GLN A 370 -3.93 -18.57 -25.68
CA GLN A 370 -4.21 -19.17 -26.99
C GLN A 370 -5.33 -18.43 -27.73
N GLU A 371 -6.36 -17.98 -27.01
CA GLU A 371 -7.47 -17.22 -27.60
C GLU A 371 -6.98 -15.85 -28.09
N TYR A 372 -6.17 -15.16 -27.28
CA TYR A 372 -5.52 -13.91 -27.68
C TYR A 372 -4.61 -14.10 -28.89
N TYR A 373 -3.80 -15.16 -28.91
CA TYR A 373 -2.93 -15.47 -30.05
C TYR A 373 -3.74 -15.72 -31.34
N LYS A 374 -4.84 -16.49 -31.26
CA LYS A 374 -5.71 -16.74 -32.42
C LYS A 374 -6.31 -15.45 -32.98
N LYS A 375 -6.83 -14.57 -32.11
CA LYS A 375 -7.35 -13.26 -32.54
C LYS A 375 -6.25 -12.37 -33.11
N GLY A 376 -5.05 -12.40 -32.54
CA GLY A 376 -3.88 -11.71 -33.08
C GLY A 376 -3.57 -12.16 -34.51
N LEU A 377 -3.60 -13.47 -34.78
CA LEU A 377 -3.43 -14.00 -36.14
C LEU A 377 -4.54 -13.55 -37.09
N GLU A 378 -5.80 -13.57 -36.65
CA GLU A 378 -6.94 -13.09 -37.46
C GLU A 378 -6.79 -11.61 -37.82
N CYS A 379 -6.37 -10.76 -36.88
CA CYS A 379 -6.08 -9.35 -37.12
C CYS A 379 -4.87 -9.16 -38.04
N PHE A 380 -3.79 -9.89 -37.79
CA PHE A 380 -2.56 -9.82 -38.57
C PHE A 380 -2.79 -10.20 -40.03
N ASN A 381 -3.56 -11.25 -40.29
CA ASN A 381 -3.88 -11.72 -41.65
C ASN A 381 -4.83 -10.77 -42.41
N LYS A 382 -5.49 -9.85 -41.71
CA LYS A 382 -6.32 -8.78 -42.28
C LYS A 382 -5.55 -7.45 -42.40
N ASP A 383 -4.23 -7.48 -42.25
CA ASP A 383 -3.33 -6.31 -42.19
C ASP A 383 -3.70 -5.29 -41.10
N ASN A 384 -4.47 -5.71 -40.09
CA ASN A 384 -4.86 -4.89 -38.96
C ASN A 384 -3.82 -5.00 -37.83
N PHE A 385 -2.61 -4.51 -38.12
CA PHE A 385 -1.45 -4.66 -37.23
C PHE A 385 -1.60 -3.94 -35.89
N LYS A 386 -2.41 -2.86 -35.84
CA LYS A 386 -2.74 -2.10 -34.61
C LYS A 386 -3.71 -2.82 -33.67
N ASP A 387 -4.39 -3.85 -34.12
CA ASP A 387 -5.19 -4.71 -33.25
C ASP A 387 -4.41 -5.98 -32.92
N ALA A 388 -3.62 -6.47 -33.88
CA ALA A 388 -2.75 -7.61 -33.68
C ALA A 388 -1.70 -7.40 -32.58
N ASP A 389 -1.14 -6.19 -32.45
CA ASP A 389 -0.12 -5.90 -31.42
C ASP A 389 -0.68 -6.06 -30.00
N PHE A 390 -1.89 -5.57 -29.71
CA PHE A 390 -2.56 -5.76 -28.42
C PHE A 390 -2.89 -7.23 -28.14
N GLU A 391 -3.41 -7.94 -29.13
CA GLU A 391 -3.78 -9.36 -28.98
C GLU A 391 -2.53 -10.23 -28.73
N PHE A 392 -1.47 -10.06 -29.53
CA PHE A 392 -0.20 -10.78 -29.30
C PHE A 392 0.49 -10.36 -28.00
N ALA A 393 0.41 -9.08 -27.62
CA ALA A 393 0.92 -8.62 -26.33
C ALA A 393 0.23 -9.31 -25.15
N ASN A 394 -1.11 -9.42 -25.18
CA ASN A 394 -1.86 -10.14 -24.15
C ASN A 394 -1.48 -11.63 -24.09
N ALA A 395 -1.38 -12.29 -25.25
CA ALA A 395 -0.95 -13.69 -25.33
C ALA A 395 0.44 -13.88 -24.71
N TYR A 396 1.37 -13.01 -25.09
CA TYR A 396 2.74 -13.05 -24.64
C TYR A 396 2.89 -12.75 -23.14
N CYS A 397 2.23 -11.70 -22.63
CA CYS A 397 2.27 -11.34 -21.20
C CYS A 397 1.75 -12.47 -20.31
N LEU A 398 0.74 -13.22 -20.77
CA LEU A 398 0.18 -14.35 -20.01
C LEU A 398 1.00 -15.64 -20.13
N SER A 399 1.82 -15.77 -21.17
CA SER A 399 2.69 -16.93 -21.37
C SER A 399 4.05 -16.50 -21.92
N PRO A 400 4.89 -15.84 -21.10
CA PRO A 400 6.13 -15.24 -21.57
C PRO A 400 7.20 -16.26 -21.98
N LYS A 401 6.99 -17.55 -21.67
CA LYS A 401 7.88 -18.66 -22.05
C LYS A 401 7.55 -19.28 -23.40
N ASN A 402 6.52 -18.80 -24.10
CA ASN A 402 6.20 -19.28 -25.44
C ASN A 402 6.92 -18.41 -26.50
N PRO A 403 7.95 -18.93 -27.19
CA PRO A 403 8.70 -18.16 -28.19
C PRO A 403 7.86 -17.76 -29.41
N GLU A 404 6.77 -18.47 -29.69
CA GLU A 404 5.88 -18.14 -30.79
C GLU A 404 5.15 -16.81 -30.57
N TYR A 405 4.76 -16.55 -29.32
CA TYR A 405 4.02 -15.34 -28.96
C TYR A 405 4.93 -14.11 -29.03
N SER A 406 6.17 -14.22 -28.53
CA SER A 406 7.14 -13.14 -28.64
C SER A 406 7.61 -12.92 -30.09
N TYR A 407 7.73 -13.98 -30.89
CA TYR A 407 8.02 -13.87 -32.32
C TYR A 407 6.93 -13.09 -33.07
N MET A 408 5.66 -13.50 -32.92
CA MET A 408 4.55 -12.83 -33.61
C MET A 408 4.38 -11.38 -33.18
N LEU A 409 4.57 -11.08 -31.89
CA LEU A 409 4.60 -9.70 -31.40
C LEU A 409 5.72 -8.88 -32.07
N ALA A 410 6.94 -9.42 -32.16
CA ALA A 410 8.05 -8.75 -32.84
C ALA A 410 7.77 -8.54 -34.33
N LYS A 411 7.20 -9.55 -35.00
CA LYS A 411 6.78 -9.45 -36.40
C LYS A 411 5.74 -8.34 -36.60
N THR A 412 4.77 -8.21 -35.69
CA THR A 412 3.80 -7.11 -35.73
C THR A 412 4.46 -5.75 -35.54
N PHE A 413 5.43 -5.60 -34.63
CA PHE A 413 6.19 -4.36 -34.50
C PHE A 413 6.95 -4.01 -35.78
N TYR A 414 7.54 -4.99 -36.47
CA TYR A 414 8.19 -4.76 -37.75
C TYR A 414 7.21 -4.29 -38.83
N MET A 415 6.02 -4.89 -38.92
CA MET A 415 5.00 -4.45 -39.88
C MET A 415 4.48 -3.04 -39.57
N LEU A 416 4.24 -2.72 -38.30
CA LEU A 416 3.88 -1.37 -37.86
C LEU A 416 5.00 -0.37 -38.21
N TYR A 417 6.27 -0.75 -38.06
CA TYR A 417 7.41 0.05 -38.52
C TYR A 417 7.36 0.29 -40.03
N LYS A 418 7.13 -0.74 -40.85
CA LYS A 418 7.05 -0.57 -42.32
C LYS A 418 5.92 0.39 -42.73
N SER A 419 4.81 0.40 -41.99
CA SER A 419 3.69 1.30 -42.25
C SER A 419 3.89 2.75 -41.76
N SER A 420 4.61 2.94 -40.66
CA SER A 420 4.68 4.24 -39.95
C SER A 420 6.05 4.93 -40.02
N GLY A 421 7.12 4.19 -40.32
CA GLY A 421 8.51 4.65 -40.24
C GLY A 421 9.05 4.83 -38.81
N ASP A 422 8.31 4.46 -37.77
CA ASP A 422 8.74 4.68 -36.38
C ASP A 422 9.90 3.77 -35.97
N LYS A 423 11.12 4.32 -35.93
CA LYS A 423 12.36 3.61 -35.57
C LYS A 423 12.33 2.99 -34.17
N ARG A 424 11.45 3.43 -33.26
CA ARG A 424 11.27 2.79 -31.93
C ARG A 424 10.76 1.37 -32.05
N LEU A 425 9.83 1.13 -32.98
CA LEU A 425 9.29 -0.18 -33.27
C LEU A 425 10.37 -1.10 -33.84
N LEU A 426 11.25 -0.58 -34.69
CA LEU A 426 12.39 -1.33 -35.22
C LEU A 426 13.38 -1.73 -34.11
N LYS A 427 13.70 -0.80 -33.19
CA LYS A 427 14.52 -1.10 -32.00
C LYS A 427 13.85 -2.16 -31.12
N ARG A 428 12.55 -2.03 -30.87
CA ARG A 428 11.81 -2.97 -30.01
C ARG A 428 11.69 -4.36 -30.64
N THR A 429 11.48 -4.43 -31.95
CA THR A 429 11.51 -5.68 -32.71
C THR A 429 12.80 -6.45 -32.43
N GLU A 430 13.96 -5.78 -32.53
CA GLU A 430 15.26 -6.39 -32.23
C GLU A 430 15.37 -6.87 -30.77
N GLU A 431 14.95 -6.04 -29.81
CA GLU A 431 14.99 -6.37 -28.37
C GLU A 431 14.17 -7.63 -28.06
N VAL A 432 12.95 -7.73 -28.60
CA VAL A 432 12.07 -8.88 -28.39
C VAL A 432 12.62 -10.13 -29.09
N LEU A 433 13.14 -10.00 -30.32
CA LEU A 433 13.73 -11.13 -31.03
C LEU A 433 14.95 -11.68 -30.28
N LYS A 434 15.87 -10.82 -29.82
CA LYS A 434 17.09 -11.27 -29.12
C LYS A 434 16.81 -11.74 -27.70
N GLY A 435 16.14 -10.91 -26.91
CA GLY A 435 16.02 -11.09 -25.46
C GLY A 435 14.90 -12.02 -25.01
N GLU A 436 13.90 -12.23 -25.87
CA GLU A 436 12.65 -12.89 -25.51
C GLU A 436 12.32 -14.07 -26.45
N THR A 437 12.62 -13.98 -27.75
CA THR A 437 12.34 -15.07 -28.72
C THR A 437 13.51 -16.05 -28.81
N LEU A 438 14.67 -15.58 -29.29
CA LEU A 438 15.86 -16.39 -29.54
C LEU A 438 16.55 -16.83 -28.24
N ALA A 439 16.35 -16.11 -27.15
CA ALA A 439 16.78 -16.55 -25.82
C ALA A 439 16.03 -17.82 -25.35
N LEU A 440 14.76 -17.97 -25.73
CA LEU A 440 13.96 -19.16 -25.42
C LEU A 440 14.13 -20.27 -26.46
N ARG A 441 14.26 -19.89 -27.74
CA ARG A 441 14.42 -20.80 -28.87
C ARG A 441 15.54 -20.35 -29.81
N PRO A 442 16.82 -20.69 -29.52
CA PRO A 442 17.97 -20.23 -30.30
C PRO A 442 18.02 -20.73 -31.74
N ASP A 443 17.29 -21.79 -32.08
CA ASP A 443 17.20 -22.40 -33.41
C ASP A 443 16.04 -21.86 -34.26
N TYR A 444 15.25 -20.90 -33.76
CA TYR A 444 14.09 -20.36 -34.48
C TYR A 444 14.52 -19.61 -35.77
N LYS A 445 14.39 -20.29 -36.92
CA LYS A 445 14.87 -19.83 -38.22
C LYS A 445 14.23 -18.51 -38.67
N GLU A 446 12.91 -18.44 -38.61
CA GLU A 446 12.11 -17.28 -39.04
C GLU A 446 12.41 -16.05 -38.17
N ALA A 447 12.68 -16.24 -36.88
CA ALA A 447 13.10 -15.18 -35.97
C ALA A 447 14.52 -14.65 -36.31
N LYS A 448 15.45 -15.52 -36.73
CA LYS A 448 16.78 -15.10 -37.20
C LYS A 448 16.71 -14.33 -38.52
N GLU A 449 15.87 -14.78 -39.45
CA GLU A 449 15.65 -14.10 -40.72
C GLU A 449 15.08 -12.69 -40.49
N LEU A 450 14.05 -12.56 -39.65
CA LEU A 450 13.50 -11.26 -39.29
C LEU A 450 14.53 -10.37 -38.59
N LEU A 451 15.35 -10.92 -37.70
CA LEU A 451 16.40 -10.16 -37.04
C LEU A 451 17.44 -9.61 -38.03
N ASN A 452 17.80 -10.39 -39.06
CA ASN A 452 18.71 -9.93 -40.12
C ASN A 452 18.11 -8.78 -40.92
N LEU A 453 16.82 -8.85 -41.27
CA LEU A 453 16.11 -7.76 -41.95
C LEU A 453 16.12 -6.49 -41.10
N VAL A 454 15.83 -6.61 -39.81
CA VAL A 454 15.86 -5.48 -38.85
C VAL A 454 17.25 -4.84 -38.76
N GLN A 455 18.32 -5.63 -38.83
CA GLN A 455 19.70 -5.12 -38.80
C GLN A 455 20.09 -4.43 -40.11
N GLN A 456 19.57 -4.88 -41.24
CA GLN A 456 19.79 -4.24 -42.54
C GLN A 456 19.13 -2.86 -42.60
N GLU A 457 17.90 -2.73 -42.11
CA GLU A 457 17.14 -1.46 -42.06
C GLU A 457 17.76 -0.40 -41.11
N LYS A 458 18.75 -0.79 -40.30
CA LYS A 458 19.51 0.11 -39.41
C LYS A 458 20.82 0.63 -40.01
N LYS A 459 21.36 -0.05 -41.02
CA LYS A 459 22.55 0.40 -41.75
C LYS A 459 22.13 1.49 -42.74
#